data_AF-A0AAV4RD49-F1
#
_entry.id   AF-A0AAV4RD49-F1
#
_cell.length_a   1.000
_cell.length_b   1.000
_cell.length_c   1.000
_cell.angle_alpha   90.00
_cell.angle_beta   90.00
_cell.angle_gamma   90.00
#
_symmetry.space_group_name_H-M   'P 1'
#
loop_
_entity.id
_entity.type
_entity.pdbx_description
1 polymer ?
#
loop_
_entity_poly.entity_id
_entity_poly.type
_entity_poly.pdbx_seq_one_letter_code
_entity_poly.pdbx_strand_id
1 'polypeptide(L)'
;MAVYSDYGKKPPTFEDATTVADYVINCGFEFERGIILYNRFKSVVSYDTTEMPVFSAEAITNAEKISIYDSLDADVIKCYQEYSLASLIFYAMKENACSEQSSRMTAMDGASKNAG
;
A
#
# COMPACT_ATOMS: atom_id res chain seq x y z
N MET A 1 8.29 12.60 10.48
CA MET A 1 7.19 12.38 9.51
C MET A 1 7.79 12.50 8.12
N ALA A 2 7.75 11.42 7.34
CA ALA A 2 8.23 11.41 5.96
C ALA A 2 7.07 11.64 5.00
N VAL A 3 7.33 12.27 3.85
CA VAL A 3 6.30 12.57 2.84
C VAL A 3 6.84 12.22 1.46
N TYR A 4 6.11 11.39 0.74
CA TYR A 4 6.34 11.13 -0.68
C TYR A 4 5.59 12.17 -1.51
N SER A 5 6.31 12.97 -2.30
CA SER A 5 5.74 14.06 -3.10
C SER A 5 5.40 13.60 -4.53
N ASP A 6 4.63 14.39 -5.26
CA ASP A 6 4.26 14.16 -6.68
C ASP A 6 3.42 12.91 -6.99
N TYR A 7 2.92 12.22 -5.97
CA TYR A 7 1.95 11.13 -6.11
C TYR A 7 0.62 11.60 -6.74
N GLY A 8 0.02 10.77 -7.60
CA GLY A 8 -1.29 11.04 -8.23
C GLY A 8 -1.24 11.90 -9.51
N LYS A 9 -0.07 12.45 -9.88
CA LYS A 9 0.11 13.18 -11.16
C LYS A 9 0.18 12.25 -12.37
N LYS A 10 0.83 11.09 -12.20
CA LYS A 10 0.93 10.00 -13.17
C LYS A 10 0.40 8.71 -12.55
N PRO A 11 -0.04 7.72 -13.35
CA PRO A 11 -0.39 6.42 -12.81
C PRO A 11 0.78 5.82 -12.02
N PRO A 12 0.56 5.35 -10.78
CA PRO A 12 1.64 4.82 -9.95
C PRO A 12 2.22 3.56 -10.58
N THR A 13 3.54 3.43 -10.48
CA THR A 13 4.33 2.30 -10.98
C THR A 13 4.88 1.48 -9.81
N PHE A 14 5.41 0.29 -10.10
CA PHE A 14 6.04 -0.51 -9.07
C PHE A 14 7.30 0.16 -8.51
N GLU A 15 8.01 0.94 -9.33
CA GLU A 15 9.19 1.72 -8.92
C GLU A 15 8.85 2.78 -7.85
N ASP A 16 7.68 3.42 -7.96
CA ASP A 16 7.19 4.34 -6.92
C ASP A 16 6.98 3.59 -5.59
N ALA A 17 6.37 2.41 -5.64
CA ALA A 17 6.10 1.59 -4.47
C ALA A 17 7.39 1.05 -3.83
N THR A 18 8.37 0.63 -4.62
CA THR A 18 9.68 0.19 -4.13
C THR A 18 10.44 1.33 -3.47
N THR A 19 10.35 2.55 -4.00
CA THR A 19 10.99 3.73 -3.39
C THR A 19 10.44 4.01 -1.98
N VAL A 20 9.12 3.91 -1.82
CA VAL A 20 8.48 4.06 -0.52
C VAL A 20 8.81 2.89 0.41
N ALA A 21 8.78 1.65 -0.07
CA ALA A 21 9.11 0.46 0.71
C ALA A 21 10.56 0.52 1.22
N ASP A 22 11.51 0.85 0.35
CA ASP A 22 12.93 0.99 0.68
C ASP A 22 13.14 2.06 1.76
N TYR A 23 12.46 3.21 1.65
CA TYR A 23 12.49 4.22 2.71
C TYR A 23 11.95 3.67 4.04
N VAL A 24 10.82 2.97 4.03
CA VAL A 24 10.21 2.41 5.26
C VAL A 24 11.15 1.40 5.93
N ILE A 25 11.82 0.56 5.15
CA ILE A 25 12.79 -0.43 5.66
C ILE A 25 14.03 0.27 6.24
N ASN A 26 14.56 1.29 5.54
CA ASN A 26 15.83 1.94 5.89
C ASN A 26 15.70 3.11 6.86
N CYS A 27 14.48 3.50 7.27
CA CYS A 27 14.28 4.67 8.15
C CYS A 27 14.70 4.43 9.61
N GLY A 28 15.10 3.20 9.98
CA GLY A 28 15.54 2.84 11.33
C GLY A 28 14.42 2.82 12.37
N PHE A 29 13.16 2.82 11.93
CA PHE A 29 12.00 2.70 12.81
C PHE A 29 11.63 1.23 12.98
N GLU A 30 11.78 0.73 14.20
CA GLU A 30 11.41 -0.63 14.57
C GLU A 30 9.90 -0.73 14.83
N PHE A 31 9.23 -1.66 14.16
CA PHE A 31 7.82 -1.96 14.38
C PHE A 31 7.58 -3.47 14.30
N GLU A 32 6.59 -3.96 15.02
CA GLU A 32 6.13 -5.34 14.89
C GLU A 32 4.99 -5.43 13.86
N ARG A 33 4.08 -4.46 13.90
CA ARG A 33 2.91 -4.34 13.04
C ARG A 33 2.69 -2.89 12.61
N GLY A 34 2.44 -2.70 11.32
CA GLY A 34 1.99 -1.45 10.74
C GLY A 34 0.67 -1.62 9.99
N ILE A 35 0.09 -0.50 9.55
CA ILE A 35 -1.14 -0.45 8.77
C ILE A 35 -0.94 0.49 7.58
N ILE A 36 -1.30 0.01 6.40
CA ILE A 36 -1.47 0.82 5.20
C ILE A 36 -2.95 1.20 5.12
N LEU A 37 -3.23 2.51 5.18
CA LEU A 37 -4.56 3.07 4.97
C LEU A 37 -4.71 3.49 3.51
N TYR A 38 -5.77 3.01 2.85
CA TYR A 38 -6.04 3.33 1.45
C TYR A 38 -7.55 3.27 1.15
N ASN A 39 -7.98 3.92 0.07
CA ASN A 39 -9.35 3.73 -0.42
C ASN A 39 -9.37 2.55 -1.37
N ARG A 40 -10.16 1.54 -1.00
CA ARG A 40 -10.43 0.39 -1.85
C ARG A 40 -11.56 0.73 -2.80
N PHE A 41 -11.35 0.50 -4.09
CA PHE A 41 -12.36 0.73 -5.10
C PHE A 41 -13.48 -0.30 -4.96
N LYS A 42 -14.73 0.18 -4.90
CA LYS A 42 -15.92 -0.68 -4.84
C LYS A 42 -16.75 -0.56 -6.12
N SER A 43 -17.00 0.67 -6.55
CA SER A 43 -17.68 0.97 -7.81
C SER A 43 -17.32 2.38 -8.27
N VAL A 44 -17.79 2.76 -9.46
CA VAL A 44 -17.56 4.10 -10.01
C VAL A 44 -18.00 5.22 -9.06
N VAL A 45 -19.03 4.98 -8.25
CA VAL A 45 -19.62 5.98 -7.34
C VAL A 45 -19.27 5.76 -5.88
N SER A 46 -18.48 4.73 -5.53
CA SER A 46 -18.19 4.41 -4.13
C SER A 46 -16.84 3.72 -3.94
N TYR A 47 -16.23 4.02 -2.79
CA TYR A 47 -15.00 3.43 -2.30
C TYR A 47 -15.09 3.31 -0.77
N ASP A 48 -14.35 2.38 -0.20
CA ASP A 48 -14.31 2.14 1.24
C ASP A 48 -12.88 2.39 1.75
N THR A 49 -12.71 3.25 2.76
CA THR A 49 -11.43 3.41 3.44
C THR A 49 -11.12 2.13 4.19
N THR A 50 -10.02 1.49 3.80
CA THR A 50 -9.65 0.14 4.23
C THR A 50 -8.25 0.15 4.84
N GLU A 51 -8.08 -0.71 5.85
CA GLU A 51 -6.81 -0.96 6.50
C GLU A 51 -6.20 -2.26 5.96
N MET A 52 -4.90 -2.24 5.66
CA MET A 52 -4.15 -3.43 5.29
C MET A 52 -2.95 -3.59 6.23
N PRO A 53 -2.84 -4.72 6.97
CA PRO A 53 -1.75 -4.92 7.90
C PRO A 53 -0.44 -5.18 7.15
N VAL A 54 0.65 -4.69 7.73
CA VAL A 54 2.03 -5.03 7.35
C VAL A 54 2.78 -5.50 8.58
N PHE A 55 3.65 -6.49 8.41
CA PHE A 55 4.39 -7.13 9.49
C PHE A 55 5.88 -7.02 9.24
N SER A 56 6.65 -6.84 10.30
CA SER A 56 8.12 -6.85 10.21
C SER A 56 8.66 -8.28 10.02
N ALA A 57 9.94 -8.37 9.64
CA ALA A 57 10.61 -9.65 9.50
C ALA A 57 10.61 -10.46 10.82
N GLU A 58 10.73 -9.77 11.97
CA GLU A 58 10.65 -10.40 13.28
C GLU A 58 9.25 -10.95 13.56
N ALA A 59 8.20 -10.18 13.24
CA ALA A 59 6.81 -10.62 13.42
C ALA A 59 6.49 -11.84 12.52
N ILE A 60 7.03 -11.88 11.30
CA ILE A 60 6.90 -13.03 10.39
C ILE A 60 7.62 -14.25 10.96
N THR A 61 8.85 -14.08 11.45
CA THR A 61 9.65 -15.15 12.06
C THR A 61 8.98 -15.73 13.31
N ASN A 62 8.26 -14.91 14.08
CA ASN A 62 7.55 -15.34 15.29
C ASN A 62 6.12 -15.85 15.03
N ALA A 63 5.68 -15.96 13.77
CA ALA A 63 4.34 -16.42 13.46
C ALA A 63 4.16 -17.91 13.83
N GLU A 64 3.05 -18.24 14.50
CA GLU A 64 2.77 -19.59 15.03
C GLU A 64 2.91 -20.72 13.99
N LYS A 65 2.57 -20.41 12.73
CA LYS A 65 2.55 -21.36 11.61
C LYS A 65 3.78 -21.29 10.70
N ILE A 66 4.77 -20.47 11.04
CA ILE A 66 5.98 -20.32 10.19
C ILE A 66 6.75 -21.64 10.07
N SER A 67 6.72 -22.47 11.11
CA SER A 67 7.39 -23.77 11.20
C SER A 67 6.85 -24.83 10.22
N ILE A 68 5.71 -24.58 9.57
CA ILE A 68 5.17 -25.45 8.53
C ILE A 68 5.97 -25.33 7.22
N TYR A 69 6.65 -24.20 7.03
CA TYR A 69 7.46 -23.93 5.85
C TYR A 69 8.91 -24.36 6.10
N ASP A 70 9.46 -25.14 5.17
CA ASP A 70 10.85 -25.59 5.22
C ASP A 70 11.79 -24.60 4.51
N SER A 71 13.09 -24.66 4.82
CA SER A 71 14.14 -23.86 4.17
C SER A 71 13.95 -22.35 4.26
N LEU A 72 13.32 -21.86 5.34
CA LEU A 72 13.25 -20.44 5.67
C LEU A 72 14.50 -20.04 6.47
N ASP A 73 15.49 -19.49 5.78
CA ASP A 73 16.59 -18.78 6.43
C ASP A 73 16.26 -17.28 6.60
N ALA A 74 17.14 -16.57 7.31
CA ALA A 74 16.96 -15.15 7.59
C ALA A 74 16.93 -14.30 6.30
N ASP A 75 17.70 -14.68 5.29
CA ASP A 75 17.77 -13.94 4.02
C ASP A 75 16.49 -14.14 3.20
N VAL A 76 15.93 -15.35 3.18
CA VAL A 76 14.65 -15.65 2.52
C VAL A 76 13.51 -14.87 3.19
N ILE A 77 13.44 -14.85 4.52
CA ILE A 77 12.40 -14.10 5.24
C ILE A 77 12.53 -12.60 4.96
N LYS A 78 13.76 -12.08 4.94
CA LYS A 78 14.03 -10.68 4.61
C LYS A 78 13.58 -10.35 3.19
N CYS A 79 14.03 -11.11 2.18
CA CYS A 79 13.61 -10.90 0.79
C CYS A 79 12.09 -10.99 0.62
N TYR A 80 11.44 -11.93 1.30
CA TYR A 80 9.98 -12.05 1.31
C TYR A 80 9.32 -10.80 1.89
N GLN A 81 9.80 -10.31 3.04
CA GLN A 81 9.24 -9.13 3.71
C GLN A 81 9.41 -7.87 2.85
N GLU A 82 10.60 -7.65 2.28
CA GLU A 82 10.89 -6.50 1.43
C GLU A 82 9.99 -6.49 0.18
N TYR A 83 9.89 -7.63 -0.50
CA TYR A 83 9.05 -7.77 -1.69
C TYR A 83 7.56 -7.67 -1.37
N SER A 84 7.13 -8.27 -0.25
CA SER A 84 5.75 -8.20 0.21
C SER A 84 5.34 -6.77 0.52
N LEU A 85 6.18 -6.01 1.25
CA LEU A 85 5.92 -4.62 1.57
C LEU A 85 5.74 -3.76 0.30
N ALA A 86 6.66 -3.87 -0.67
CA ALA A 86 6.55 -3.15 -1.94
C ALA A 86 5.29 -3.55 -2.71
N SER A 87 4.95 -4.83 -2.73
CA SER A 87 3.75 -5.35 -3.40
C SER A 87 2.45 -4.82 -2.78
N LEU A 88 2.38 -4.79 -1.44
CA LEU A 88 1.22 -4.28 -0.71
C LEU A 88 1.06 -2.77 -0.89
N ILE A 89 2.16 -2.01 -0.84
CA ILE A 89 2.13 -0.57 -1.15
C ILE A 89 1.64 -0.34 -2.57
N PHE A 90 2.14 -1.10 -3.55
CA PHE A 90 1.73 -0.97 -4.93
C PHE A 90 0.23 -1.30 -5.13
N TYR A 91 -0.26 -2.35 -4.48
CA TYR A 91 -1.67 -2.70 -4.47
C TYR A 91 -2.54 -1.54 -3.93
N ALA A 92 -2.17 -1.01 -2.76
CA ALA A 92 -2.84 0.12 -2.15
C ALA A 92 -2.83 1.36 -3.06
N MET A 93 -1.70 1.67 -3.70
CA MET A 93 -1.59 2.79 -4.65
C MET A 93 -2.54 2.63 -5.84
N LYS A 94 -2.68 1.43 -6.40
CA LYS A 94 -3.59 1.17 -7.53
C LYS A 94 -5.06 1.33 -7.16
N GLU A 95 -5.45 0.78 -6.02
CA GLU A 95 -6.81 0.92 -5.47
C GLU A 95 -7.16 2.39 -5.19
N ASN A 96 -6.24 3.12 -4.56
CA ASN A 96 -6.43 4.55 -4.28
C ASN A 96 -6.51 5.38 -5.56
N ALA A 97 -5.62 5.16 -6.52
CA ALA A 97 -5.62 5.90 -7.79
C ALA A 97 -6.93 5.69 -8.55
N CYS A 98 -7.46 4.46 -8.59
CA CYS A 98 -8.75 4.17 -9.20
C CYS A 98 -9.90 4.91 -8.49
N SER A 99 -9.95 4.81 -7.16
CA SER A 99 -10.96 5.46 -6.31
C SER A 99 -10.95 6.98 -6.45
N GLU A 100 -9.75 7.58 -6.55
CA GLU A 100 -9.59 9.02 -6.73
C GLU A 100 -10.11 9.47 -8.10
N GLN A 101 -9.77 8.75 -9.17
CA GLN A 101 -10.23 9.10 -10.51
C GLN A 101 -11.74 8.98 -10.64
N SER A 102 -12.35 7.94 -10.07
CA SER A 102 -13.81 7.77 -10.12
C SER A 102 -14.53 8.85 -9.32
N SER A 103 -14.04 9.17 -8.12
CA SER A 103 -14.53 10.28 -7.29
C SER A 103 -14.46 11.62 -8.02
N ARG A 104 -13.32 11.92 -8.67
CA ARG A 104 -13.12 13.14 -9.44
C ARG A 104 -14.12 13.24 -10.60
N MET A 105 -14.35 12.15 -11.32
CA MET A 105 -15.31 12.11 -12.42
C MET A 105 -16.74 12.41 -11.93
N THR A 106 -17.18 11.75 -10.86
CA THR A 106 -18.52 11.98 -10.27
C THR A 106 -18.68 13.40 -9.74
N ALA A 107 -17.67 13.96 -9.08
CA ALA A 107 -17.69 15.32 -8.57
C ALA A 107 -17.82 16.36 -9.70
N MET A 108 -17.11 16.16 -10.82
CA MET A 108 -17.16 17.07 -11.97
C MET A 108 -18.49 17.01 -12.74
N ASP A 109 -19.09 15.81 -12.87
CA ASP A 109 -20.43 15.66 -13.43
C ASP A 109 -21.48 16.38 -12.57
N GLY A 110 -21.41 16.22 -11.24
CA GLY A 110 -22.26 16.94 -10.30
C GLY A 110 -22.11 18.46 -10.38
N ALA A 111 -20.87 18.96 -10.48
CA ALA A 111 -20.60 20.39 -10.63
C ALA A 111 -21.18 20.95 -11.94
N SER A 112 -21.03 20.21 -13.06
CA SER A 112 -21.54 20.63 -14.38
C SER A 112 -23.06 20.74 -14.38
N LYS A 113 -23.76 19.77 -13.76
CA LYS A 113 -25.22 19.79 -13.61
C LYS A 113 -25.72 20.93 -12.74
N ASN A 114 -24.97 21.32 -11.70
CA ASN A 114 -25.36 22.43 -10.82
C ASN A 114 -25.10 23.81 -11.45
N ALA A 115 -24.25 23.88 -12.47
CA ALA A 115 -23.88 25.14 -13.13
C ALA A 115 -24.74 25.47 -14.37
N GLY A 116 -25.38 24.46 -14.98
CA GLY A 116 -26.30 24.63 -16.11
C GLY A 116 -27.73 24.90 -15.64
#